data_AF-A0A0A2VKQ4-F1
#
_entry.id   AF-A0A0A2VKQ4-F1
#
_cell.length_a   1.000
_cell.length_b   1.000
_cell.length_c   1.000
_cell.angle_alpha   90.00
_cell.angle_beta   90.00
_cell.angle_gamma   90.00
#
_symmetry.space_group_name_H-M   'P 1'
#
loop_
_entity.id
_entity.type
_entity.pdbx_description
1 polymer ?
#
loop_
_entity_poly.entity_id
_entity_poly.type
_entity_poly.pdbx_seq_one_letter_code
_entity_poly.pdbx_strand_id
1 'polypeptide(L)'
;MPSDYRLQSDMRLAKIESLDKKIGDGISIISTPLASLGAARSLLQLLEEEGIADARVPRVYYDAFQIAIANGDQARARVFAQRAKDAWVILQGDDGPGTIRLGKYADSPAAHRLFGTADKWKQEVAKVPRELNAQDFESWLWKQRR
;
A
#
# COMPACT_ATOMS: atom_id res chain seq x y z
N MET A 1 5.19 -12.85 29.73
CA MET A 1 5.22 -13.29 28.32
C MET A 1 6.10 -14.51 28.20
N PRO A 2 5.56 -15.68 27.80
CA PRO A 2 6.34 -16.90 27.59
C PRO A 2 7.39 -16.72 26.48
N SER A 3 8.49 -17.49 26.52
CA SER A 3 9.63 -17.40 25.60
C SER A 3 9.24 -17.50 24.13
N ASP A 4 8.28 -18.38 23.82
CA ASP A 4 7.92 -18.69 22.44
C ASP A 4 7.17 -17.53 21.77
N TYR A 5 6.34 -16.80 22.54
CA TYR A 5 5.67 -15.60 22.05
C TYR A 5 6.66 -14.48 21.75
N ARG A 6 7.73 -14.36 22.54
CA ARG A 6 8.78 -13.36 22.29
C ARG A 6 9.54 -13.69 21.01
N LEU A 7 9.94 -14.96 20.83
CA LEU A 7 10.65 -15.39 19.63
C LEU A 7 9.81 -15.16 18.37
N GLN A 8 8.51 -15.45 18.41
CA GLN A 8 7.62 -15.20 17.28
C GLN A 8 7.48 -13.71 16.95
N SER A 9 7.37 -12.84 17.96
CA SER A 9 7.33 -11.39 17.76
C SER A 9 8.66 -10.87 17.19
N ASP A 10 9.80 -11.32 17.73
CA ASP A 10 11.13 -10.96 17.21
C ASP A 10 11.29 -11.34 15.72
N MET A 11 10.80 -12.52 15.34
CA MET A 11 10.79 -12.97 13.94
C MET A 11 9.90 -12.09 13.06
N ARG A 12 8.71 -11.68 13.54
CA ARG A 12 7.82 -10.77 12.79
C ARG A 12 8.42 -9.38 12.64
N LEU A 13 9.04 -8.84 13.69
CA LEU A 13 9.72 -7.54 13.65
C LEU A 13 10.91 -7.54 12.67
N ALA A 14 11.73 -8.60 12.68
CA ALA A 14 12.81 -8.76 11.69
C ALA A 14 12.25 -8.86 10.26
N LYS A 15 11.11 -9.53 10.08
CA LYS A 15 10.44 -9.64 8.78
C LYS A 15 9.89 -8.29 8.31
N ILE A 16 9.31 -7.50 9.21
CA ILE A 16 8.85 -6.12 8.95
C ILE A 16 10.00 -5.28 8.40
N GLU A 17 11.16 -5.27 9.07
CA GLU A 17 12.32 -4.49 8.64
C GLU A 17 12.85 -4.94 7.27
N SER A 18 12.89 -6.25 7.02
CA SER A 18 13.31 -6.81 5.74
C SER A 18 12.37 -6.42 4.59
N LEU A 19 11.05 -6.44 4.82
CA LEU A 19 10.07 -6.07 3.80
C LEU A 19 10.09 -4.56 3.51
N ASP A 20 10.20 -3.73 4.55
CA ASP A 20 10.28 -2.26 4.43
C ASP A 20 11.46 -1.84 3.54
N LYS A 21 12.65 -2.40 3.81
CA LYS A 21 13.85 -2.17 2.98
C LYS A 21 13.67 -2.62 1.53
N LYS A 22 13.03 -3.77 1.31
CA LYS A 22 12.82 -4.33 -0.03
C LYS A 22 11.87 -3.49 -0.87
N ILE A 23 10.85 -2.89 -0.24
CA ILE A 23 9.89 -2.01 -0.91
C ILE A 23 10.55 -0.66 -1.25
N GLY A 24 11.39 -0.14 -0.35
CA GLY A 24 12.05 1.17 -0.48
C GLY A 24 13.15 1.28 -1.55
N ASP A 25 13.60 0.18 -2.16
CA ASP A 25 14.69 0.17 -3.18
C ASP A 25 14.30 0.85 -4.51
N GLY A 26 13.00 1.14 -4.73
CA GLY A 26 12.50 1.93 -5.87
C GLY A 26 12.57 1.26 -7.25
N ILE A 27 13.61 0.46 -7.52
CA ILE A 27 13.79 -0.33 -8.75
C ILE A 27 12.71 -1.42 -8.85
N SER A 28 12.34 -2.01 -7.72
CA SER A 28 11.38 -3.12 -7.65
C SER A 28 9.96 -2.74 -8.09
N ILE A 29 9.59 -1.45 -7.95
CA ILE A 29 8.30 -0.88 -8.36
C ILE A 29 8.02 -1.10 -9.86
N ILE A 30 9.07 -1.14 -10.69
CA ILE A 30 8.96 -1.34 -12.14
C ILE A 30 9.32 -2.76 -12.54
N SER A 31 10.38 -3.33 -11.97
CA SER A 31 10.92 -4.63 -12.41
C SER A 31 10.04 -5.80 -11.96
N THR A 32 9.56 -5.78 -10.71
CA THR A 32 8.81 -6.89 -10.08
C THR A 32 7.57 -6.40 -9.33
N PRO A 33 6.68 -5.62 -9.98
CA PRO A 33 5.62 -4.89 -9.30
C PRO A 33 4.64 -5.77 -8.52
N LEU A 34 4.33 -6.99 -9.03
CA LEU A 34 3.45 -7.92 -8.31
C LEU A 34 4.07 -8.44 -7.02
N ALA A 35 5.38 -8.72 -7.04
CA ALA A 35 6.11 -9.17 -5.86
C ALA A 35 6.23 -8.04 -4.82
N SER A 36 6.47 -6.80 -5.26
CA SER A 36 6.48 -5.63 -4.37
C SER A 36 5.10 -5.37 -3.76
N LEU A 37 4.02 -5.51 -4.54
CA LEU A 37 2.65 -5.35 -4.03
C LEU A 37 2.30 -6.45 -3.00
N GLY A 38 2.72 -7.69 -3.25
CA GLY A 38 2.58 -8.79 -2.29
C GLY A 38 3.38 -8.55 -1.01
N ALA A 39 4.61 -8.03 -1.12
CA ALA A 39 5.44 -7.65 0.02
C ALA A 39 4.79 -6.54 0.87
N ALA A 40 4.21 -5.51 0.23
CA ALA A 40 3.47 -4.45 0.91
C ALA A 40 2.25 -5.01 1.66
N ARG A 41 1.51 -5.96 1.06
CA ARG A 41 0.39 -6.62 1.74
C ARG A 41 0.84 -7.41 2.97
N SER A 42 1.89 -8.22 2.83
CA SER A 42 2.44 -8.98 3.96
C SER A 42 2.95 -8.06 5.07
N LEU A 43 3.55 -6.93 4.71
CA LEU A 43 4.01 -5.93 5.67
C LEU A 43 2.83 -5.34 6.47
N LEU A 44 1.73 -4.97 5.81
CA LEU A 44 0.53 -4.49 6.52
C LEU A 44 -0.05 -5.54 7.48
N GLN A 45 -0.10 -6.81 7.07
CA GLN A 45 -0.58 -7.89 7.94
C GLN A 45 0.31 -8.06 9.18
N LEU A 46 1.64 -8.02 9.01
CA LEU A 46 2.57 -8.10 10.14
C LEU A 46 2.46 -6.90 11.08
N LEU A 47 2.24 -5.69 10.55
CA LEU A 47 2.02 -4.51 11.37
C LEU A 47 0.75 -4.66 12.21
N GLU A 48 -0.34 -5.17 11.61
CA GLU A 48 -1.59 -5.45 12.32
C GLU A 48 -1.42 -6.53 13.40
N GLU A 49 -0.73 -7.63 13.09
CA GLU A 49 -0.44 -8.72 14.04
C GLU A 49 0.40 -8.25 15.25
N GLU A 50 1.31 -7.31 15.04
CA GLU A 50 2.10 -6.69 16.12
C GLU A 50 1.39 -5.51 16.79
N GLY A 51 0.16 -5.17 16.39
CA GLY A 51 -0.60 -4.06 16.95
C GLY A 51 0.00 -2.68 16.63
N ILE A 52 0.78 -2.58 15.56
CA ILE A 52 1.45 -1.36 15.12
C ILE A 52 0.52 -0.53 14.23
N ALA A 53 0.15 0.64 14.71
CA ALA A 53 -0.72 1.60 14.00
C ALA A 53 -0.05 2.97 13.75
N ASP A 54 1.29 3.02 13.72
CA ASP A 54 2.04 4.27 13.53
C ASP A 54 2.20 4.67 12.06
N ALA A 55 3.09 5.63 11.79
CA ALA A 55 3.38 6.17 10.46
C ALA A 55 3.81 5.12 9.42
N ARG A 56 4.15 3.89 9.81
CA ARG A 56 4.42 2.79 8.89
C ARG A 56 3.18 2.38 8.10
N VAL A 57 2.00 2.32 8.71
CA VAL A 57 0.75 1.92 8.03
C VAL A 57 0.45 2.81 6.82
N PRO A 58 0.35 4.15 6.94
CA PRO A 58 0.11 5.00 5.78
C PRO A 58 1.26 5.01 4.77
N ARG A 59 2.52 4.75 5.20
CA ARG A 59 3.67 4.62 4.29
C ARG A 59 3.52 3.41 3.38
N VAL A 60 3.13 2.25 3.92
CA VAL A 60 2.96 1.04 3.11
C VAL A 60 1.82 1.19 2.10
N TYR A 61 0.73 1.86 2.47
CA TYR A 61 -0.32 2.21 1.50
C TYR A 61 0.18 3.18 0.41
N TYR A 62 1.05 4.14 0.77
CA TYR A 62 1.68 5.02 -0.20
C TYR A 62 2.64 4.27 -1.14
N ASP A 63 3.39 3.28 -0.65
CA ASP A 63 4.23 2.43 -1.50
C ASP A 63 3.38 1.61 -2.48
N ALA A 64 2.27 1.02 -2.01
CA ALA A 64 1.31 0.32 -2.86
C ALA A 64 0.69 1.24 -3.93
N PHE A 65 0.39 2.50 -3.57
CA PHE A 65 -0.01 3.54 -4.52
C PHE A 65 1.08 3.78 -5.58
N GLN A 66 2.33 3.94 -5.18
CA GLN A 66 3.45 4.17 -6.10
C GLN A 66 3.65 3.00 -7.07
N ILE A 67 3.53 1.76 -6.58
CA ILE A 67 3.56 0.54 -7.40
C ILE A 67 2.43 0.54 -8.43
N ALA A 68 1.19 0.80 -8.01
CA ALA A 68 0.05 0.83 -8.91
C ALA A 68 0.19 1.92 -9.98
N ILE A 69 0.51 3.16 -9.58
CA ILE A 69 0.55 4.30 -10.50
C ILE A 69 1.74 4.24 -11.47
N ALA A 70 2.90 3.71 -11.02
CA ALA A 70 4.04 3.46 -11.88
C ALA A 70 3.72 2.49 -13.02
N ASN A 71 2.81 1.55 -12.77
CA ASN A 71 2.37 0.57 -13.74
C ASN A 71 1.05 0.97 -14.45
N GLY A 72 0.60 2.22 -14.31
CA GLY A 72 -0.56 2.76 -15.02
C GLY A 72 -1.93 2.36 -14.44
N ASP A 73 -1.97 1.73 -13.26
CA ASP A 73 -3.21 1.27 -12.60
C ASP A 73 -3.78 2.38 -11.71
N GLN A 74 -4.51 3.32 -12.32
CA GLN A 74 -5.11 4.44 -11.60
C GLN A 74 -6.25 3.99 -10.68
N ALA A 75 -6.96 2.91 -11.02
CA ALA A 75 -8.04 2.37 -10.21
C ALA A 75 -7.55 1.95 -8.82
N ARG A 76 -6.52 1.09 -8.77
CA ARG A 76 -5.93 0.66 -7.49
C ARG A 76 -5.19 1.79 -6.81
N ALA A 77 -4.46 2.61 -7.57
CA ALA A 77 -3.74 3.75 -7.02
C ALA A 77 -4.68 4.69 -6.24
N ARG A 78 -5.84 5.04 -6.78
CA ARG A 78 -6.84 5.85 -6.06
C ARG A 78 -7.20 5.25 -4.70
N VAL A 79 -7.49 3.95 -4.66
CA VAL A 79 -7.91 3.26 -3.43
C VAL A 79 -6.77 3.24 -2.41
N PHE A 80 -5.53 2.97 -2.83
CA PHE A 80 -4.38 3.01 -1.95
C PHE A 80 -4.09 4.42 -1.41
N ALA A 81 -4.19 5.44 -2.25
CA ALA A 81 -4.03 6.83 -1.83
C ALA A 81 -5.10 7.23 -0.80
N GLN A 82 -6.35 6.80 -0.99
CA GLN A 82 -7.43 7.02 -0.03
C GLN A 82 -7.14 6.33 1.32
N ARG A 83 -6.69 5.07 1.33
CA ARG A 83 -6.34 4.37 2.58
C ARG A 83 -5.14 5.01 3.30
N ALA A 84 -4.14 5.45 2.54
CA ALA A 84 -3.02 6.19 3.11
C ALA A 84 -3.48 7.54 3.71
N LYS A 85 -4.41 8.24 3.04
CA LYS A 85 -5.04 9.46 3.59
C LYS A 85 -5.75 9.14 4.90
N ASP A 86 -6.64 8.15 4.92
CA ASP A 86 -7.45 7.82 6.10
C ASP A 86 -6.56 7.43 7.29
N ALA A 87 -5.47 6.69 7.05
CA ALA A 87 -4.49 6.39 8.09
C ALA A 87 -3.71 7.63 8.55
N TRP A 88 -3.42 8.60 7.68
CA TRP A 88 -2.83 9.88 8.08
C TRP A 88 -3.79 10.77 8.87
N VAL A 89 -5.10 10.75 8.57
CA VAL A 89 -6.12 11.48 9.34
C VAL A 89 -6.07 11.07 10.82
N ILE A 90 -5.95 9.76 11.09
CA ILE A 90 -5.85 9.24 12.45
C ILE A 90 -4.60 9.78 13.19
N LEU A 91 -3.48 9.94 12.47
CA LEU A 91 -2.19 10.31 13.07
C LEU A 91 -1.94 11.83 13.12
N GLN A 92 -2.47 12.59 12.18
CA GLN A 92 -2.15 14.01 11.96
C GLN A 92 -3.38 14.92 11.88
N GLY A 93 -4.59 14.37 11.85
CA GLY A 93 -5.80 15.12 11.56
C GLY A 93 -6.04 15.37 10.07
N ASP A 94 -7.18 15.97 9.76
CA ASP A 94 -7.65 16.20 8.38
C ASP A 94 -6.82 17.25 7.62
N ASP A 95 -6.27 18.22 8.33
CA ASP A 95 -5.40 19.29 7.81
C ASP A 95 -3.91 18.93 7.84
N GLY A 96 -3.59 17.71 8.28
CA GLY A 96 -2.24 17.19 8.29
C GLY A 96 -1.60 17.16 6.89
N PRO A 97 -0.29 17.44 6.77
CA PRO A 97 0.39 17.47 5.48
C PRO A 97 0.34 16.12 4.75
N GLY A 98 0.34 15.01 5.49
CA GLY A 98 0.16 13.66 4.94
C GLY A 98 -1.24 13.49 4.35
N THR A 99 -2.27 13.89 5.08
CA THR A 99 -3.68 13.82 4.67
C THR A 99 -3.93 14.64 3.41
N ILE A 100 -3.53 15.91 3.40
CA ILE A 100 -3.72 16.81 2.26
C ILE A 100 -3.04 16.28 1.01
N ARG A 101 -1.78 15.82 1.14
CA ARG A 101 -1.01 15.31 0.01
C ARG A 101 -1.64 14.05 -0.59
N LEU A 102 -2.06 13.10 0.25
CA LEU A 102 -2.64 11.84 -0.20
C LEU A 102 -4.07 12.03 -0.73
N GLY A 103 -4.81 13.00 -0.21
CA GLY A 103 -6.11 13.42 -0.77
C GLY A 103 -5.99 13.86 -2.24
N LYS A 104 -5.01 14.72 -2.56
CA LYS A 104 -4.74 15.12 -3.95
C LYS A 104 -4.48 13.93 -4.88
N TYR A 105 -3.78 12.91 -4.41
CA TYR A 105 -3.51 11.69 -5.19
C TYR A 105 -4.70 10.74 -5.25
N ALA A 106 -5.57 10.71 -4.25
CA ALA A 106 -6.83 9.97 -4.33
C ALA A 106 -7.78 10.61 -5.37
N ASP A 107 -7.82 11.94 -5.43
CA ASP A 107 -8.61 12.68 -6.42
C ASP A 107 -8.04 12.51 -7.83
N SER A 108 -6.71 12.67 -7.98
CA SER A 108 -6.02 12.59 -9.26
C SER A 108 -4.72 11.76 -9.16
N PRO A 109 -4.80 10.41 -9.27
CA PRO A 109 -3.63 9.54 -9.17
C PRO A 109 -2.55 9.86 -10.20
N ALA A 110 -2.95 10.22 -11.42
CA ALA A 110 -2.05 10.54 -12.53
C ALA A 110 -1.20 11.81 -12.30
N ALA A 111 -1.51 12.62 -11.28
CA ALA A 111 -0.70 13.79 -10.91
C ALA A 111 0.64 13.40 -10.26
N HIS A 112 0.83 12.13 -9.90
CA HIS A 112 2.09 11.66 -9.31
C HIS A 112 3.16 11.43 -10.38
N ARG A 113 4.40 11.86 -10.09
CA ARG A 113 5.54 11.81 -11.03
C ARG A 113 5.87 10.44 -11.62
N LEU A 114 5.49 9.35 -10.96
CA LEU A 114 5.75 7.99 -11.45
C LEU A 114 4.69 7.50 -12.45
N PHE A 115 3.62 8.25 -12.67
CA PHE A 115 2.51 7.80 -13.50
C PHE A 115 2.97 7.27 -14.86
N GLY A 116 2.58 6.04 -15.17
CA GLY A 116 2.80 5.41 -16.47
C GLY A 116 4.26 5.10 -16.82
N THR A 117 5.17 5.10 -15.83
CA THR A 117 6.60 4.80 -16.08
C THR A 117 6.80 3.42 -16.73
N ALA A 118 6.01 2.42 -16.33
CA ALA A 118 6.10 1.04 -16.81
C ALA A 118 4.82 0.55 -17.51
N ASP A 119 3.66 1.09 -17.14
CA ASP A 119 2.41 0.94 -17.88
C ASP A 119 1.91 -0.52 -18.07
N LYS A 120 2.35 -1.45 -17.21
CA LYS A 120 2.03 -2.89 -17.30
C LYS A 120 0.60 -3.25 -16.93
N TRP A 121 -0.09 -2.41 -16.16
CA TRP A 121 -1.40 -2.66 -15.53
C TRP A 121 -2.40 -1.54 -15.82
N LYS A 122 -2.40 -0.99 -17.03
CA LYS A 122 -3.25 0.14 -17.42
C LYS A 122 -4.70 -0.07 -17.02
N GLN A 123 -5.18 0.79 -16.14
CA GLN A 123 -6.56 0.79 -15.70
C GLN A 123 -6.95 2.20 -15.26
N GLU A 124 -8.07 2.70 -15.76
CA GLU A 124 -8.57 4.03 -15.40
C GLU A 124 -9.29 4.01 -14.06
N VAL A 125 -9.38 5.17 -13.40
CA VAL A 125 -10.10 5.35 -12.12
C VAL A 125 -11.56 4.84 -12.20
N ALA A 126 -12.23 5.01 -13.33
CA ALA A 126 -13.60 4.56 -13.53
C ALA A 126 -13.79 3.02 -13.42
N LYS A 127 -12.69 2.26 -13.48
CA LYS A 127 -12.68 0.80 -13.39
C LYS A 127 -12.51 0.28 -11.96
N VAL A 128 -12.62 1.13 -10.93
CA VAL A 128 -12.75 0.67 -9.54
C VAL A 128 -14.07 -0.10 -9.42
N PRO A 129 -14.06 -1.37 -9.00
CA PRO A 129 -15.27 -2.18 -8.89
C PRO A 129 -16.17 -1.66 -7.77
N ARG A 130 -17.49 -1.64 -8.02
CA ARG A 130 -18.51 -1.15 -7.07
C ARG A 130 -19.36 -2.26 -6.45
N GLU A 131 -19.45 -3.40 -7.12
CA GLU A 131 -20.38 -4.50 -6.78
C GLU A 131 -19.66 -5.70 -6.13
N LEU A 132 -18.36 -5.58 -5.83
CA LEU A 132 -17.63 -6.64 -5.13
C LEU A 132 -17.91 -6.59 -3.64
N ASN A 133 -18.06 -7.76 -3.01
CA ASN A 133 -17.98 -7.88 -1.56
C ASN A 133 -16.56 -7.51 -1.07
N ALA A 134 -16.42 -7.33 0.25
CA ALA A 134 -15.17 -6.89 0.85
C ALA A 134 -13.97 -7.81 0.54
N GLN A 135 -14.15 -9.13 0.58
CA GLN A 135 -13.07 -10.09 0.34
C GLN A 135 -12.61 -10.09 -1.13
N ASP A 136 -13.56 -10.06 -2.06
CA ASP A 136 -13.27 -9.97 -3.48
C ASP A 136 -12.62 -8.63 -3.84
N PHE A 137 -13.05 -7.55 -3.17
CA PHE A 137 -12.44 -6.24 -3.32
C PHE A 137 -10.99 -6.21 -2.83
N GLU A 138 -10.68 -6.77 -1.66
CA GLU A 138 -9.29 -6.90 -1.18
C GLU A 138 -8.46 -7.76 -2.15
N SER A 139 -9.01 -8.88 -2.61
CA SER A 139 -8.32 -9.78 -3.55
C SER A 139 -8.01 -9.07 -4.87
N TRP A 140 -8.95 -8.27 -5.38
CA TRP A 140 -8.76 -7.42 -6.53
C TRP A 140 -7.69 -6.35 -6.25
N LEU A 141 -7.80 -5.62 -5.14
CA LEU A 141 -6.92 -4.50 -4.79
C LEU A 141 -5.45 -4.95 -4.70
N TRP A 142 -5.19 -6.09 -4.07
CA TRP A 142 -3.85 -6.64 -3.88
C TRP A 142 -3.41 -7.59 -5.00
N LYS A 143 -4.20 -7.71 -6.08
CA LYS A 143 -3.94 -8.63 -7.22
C LYS A 143 -3.65 -10.07 -6.76
N GLN A 144 -4.38 -10.55 -5.75
CA GLN A 144 -4.19 -11.87 -5.12
C GLN A 144 -4.93 -13.02 -5.84
N ARG A 145 -5.76 -12.72 -6.84
CA ARG A 145 -6.41 -13.75 -7.67
C ARG A 145 -5.72 -13.91 -9.03
N ARG A 146 -5.38 -15.16 -9.36
CA ARG A 146 -5.37 -15.73 -10.70
C ARG A 146 -6.55 -16.67 -10.82
#